data_AF-A0A940VB21-F1
#
_entry.id   AF-A0A940VB21-F1
#
_cell.length_a   1.000
_cell.length_b   1.000
_cell.length_c   1.000
_cell.angle_alpha   90.00
_cell.angle_beta   90.00
_cell.angle_gamma   90.00
#
_symmetry.space_group_name_H-M   'P 1'
#
loop_
_entity.id
_entity.type
_entity.pdbx_description
1 polymer ?
#
loop_
_entity_poly.entity_id
_entity_poly.type
_entity_poly.pdbx_seq_one_letter_code
_entity_poly.pdbx_strand_id
1 'polypeptide(L)' 'MSRQLLQSRDPDILAAGAALRRAARRARELGRRTDTPVYVLKRGRIVDLTQEGKKRTGLQ' A
#
# COMPACT_ATOMS: atom_id res chain seq x y z
N MET A 1 9.07 -10.54 5.12
CA MET A 1 8.08 -9.95 6.04
C MET A 1 7.42 -11.09 6.76
N SER A 2 7.75 -11.23 8.04
CA SER A 2 7.45 -12.38 8.90
C SER A 2 5.95 -12.67 8.96
N ARG A 3 5.63 -13.95 8.76
CA ARG A 3 4.30 -14.57 8.83
C ARG A 3 3.82 -14.66 10.29
N GLN A 4 3.87 -13.58 11.06
CA GLN A 4 3.58 -13.62 12.51
C GLN A 4 2.47 -12.66 12.98
N LEU A 5 1.92 -11.81 12.10
CA LEU A 5 0.69 -11.06 12.39
C LEU A 5 -0.60 -11.91 12.32
N LEU A 6 -0.48 -13.21 12.02
CA LEU A 6 -1.62 -14.09 11.75
C LEU A 6 -2.13 -14.88 12.97
N GLN A 7 -1.62 -14.63 14.18
CA GLN A 7 -2.07 -15.34 15.39
C GLN A 7 -2.53 -14.40 16.51
N SER A 8 -2.89 -13.15 16.20
CA SER A 8 -3.64 -12.36 17.18
C SER A 8 -5.04 -12.96 17.31
N ARG A 9 -5.47 -13.23 18.55
CA ARG A 9 -6.86 -13.61 18.86
C ARG A 9 -7.74 -12.39 19.13
N ASP A 10 -7.14 -11.20 19.14
CA ASP A 10 -7.83 -9.95 19.37
C ASP A 10 -8.72 -9.61 18.16
N PRO A 11 -10.06 -9.51 18.34
CA PRO A 11 -10.99 -9.22 17.25
C PRO A 11 -10.71 -7.91 16.52
N ASP A 12 -10.23 -6.88 17.22
CA ASP A 12 -9.94 -5.57 16.65
C ASP A 12 -8.70 -5.63 15.75
N ILE A 13 -7.67 -6.36 16.18
CA ILE A 13 -6.47 -6.60 15.37
C ILE A 13 -6.80 -7.41 14.11
N LEU A 14 -7.69 -8.41 14.23
CA LEU A 14 -8.16 -9.19 13.09
C LEU A 14 -8.95 -8.32 12.09
N ALA A 15 -9.81 -7.43 12.58
CA ALA A 15 -10.58 -6.50 11.77
C ALA A 15 -9.72 -5.39 11.12
N ALA A 16 -8.63 -4.98 11.79
CA ALA A 16 -7.75 -3.91 11.34
C ALA A 16 -7.15 -4.17 9.96
N GLY A 17 -6.85 -5.43 9.62
CA GLY A 17 -6.28 -5.79 8.32
C GLY A 17 -7.16 -5.36 7.14
N ALA A 18 -8.49 -5.48 7.26
CA ALA A 18 -9.41 -5.03 6.23
C ALA A 18 -9.46 -3.49 6.15
N ALA A 19 -9.45 -2.81 7.29
CA ALA A 19 -9.42 -1.35 7.36
C ALA A 19 -8.14 -0.77 6.73
N LEU A 20 -6.97 -1.33 7.07
CA LEU A 20 -5.68 -0.93 6.51
C LEU A 20 -5.63 -1.09 4.98
N ARG A 21 -6.16 -2.20 4.44
CA ARG A 21 -6.26 -2.39 2.98
C ARG A 21 -7.13 -1.32 2.30
N ARG A 22 -8.26 -0.95 2.92
CA ARG A 22 -9.12 0.12 2.40
C ARG A 22 -8.41 1.47 2.45
N ALA A 23 -7.77 1.81 3.57
CA ALA A 23 -7.03 3.05 3.74
C ALA A 23 -5.90 3.18 2.72
N ALA A 24 -5.06 2.14 2.58
CA ALA A 24 -3.97 2.12 1.62
C ALA A 24 -4.46 2.31 0.16
N ARG A 25 -5.59 1.67 -0.22
CA ARG A 25 -6.18 1.86 -1.54
C ARG A 25 -6.62 3.30 -1.77
N ARG A 26 -7.29 3.92 -0.79
CA ARG A 26 -7.76 5.31 -0.88
C ARG A 26 -6.60 6.30 -0.92
N ALA A 27 -5.56 6.11 -0.11
CA ALA A 27 -4.36 6.95 -0.13
C ALA A 27 -3.71 6.96 -1.52
N ARG A 28 -3.54 5.79 -2.15
CA ARG A 28 -2.99 5.68 -3.51
C ARG A 28 -3.89 6.36 -4.56
N GLU A 29 -5.20 6.16 -4.45
CA GLU A 29 -6.18 6.77 -5.37
C GLU A 29 -6.16 8.30 -5.25
N LEU A 30 -6.21 8.82 -4.02
CA LEU A 30 -6.15 10.25 -3.73
C LEU A 30 -4.84 10.85 -4.24
N GLY A 31 -3.70 10.26 -3.87
CA GLY A 31 -2.38 10.76 -4.28
C GLY A 31 -2.22 10.84 -5.81
N ARG A 32 -2.81 9.90 -6.56
CA ARG A 32 -2.85 10.00 -8.03
C ARG A 32 -3.70 11.14 -8.54
N ARG A 33 -4.83 11.41 -7.90
CA ARG A 33 -5.76 12.48 -8.30
C ARG A 33 -5.21 13.86 -7.98
N THR A 34 -4.44 13.99 -6.90
CA THR A 34 -3.91 15.26 -6.39
C THR A 34 -2.43 15.48 -6.72
N ASP A 35 -1.85 14.63 -7.57
CA ASP A 35 -0.41 14.60 -7.88
C ASP A 35 0.48 14.62 -6.61
N THR A 36 0.02 13.93 -5.57
CA THR A 36 0.70 13.82 -4.28
C THR A 36 1.32 12.44 -4.16
N PRO A 37 2.65 12.32 -3.99
CA PRO A 37 3.32 11.02 -3.96
C PRO A 37 2.93 10.20 -2.73
N VAL A 38 2.92 8.87 -2.89
CA VAL A 38 2.62 7.92 -1.81
C VAL A 38 3.75 6.92 -1.71
N TYR A 39 4.62 7.12 -0.72
CA TYR A 39 5.83 6.31 -0.54
C TYR A 39 5.60 5.09 0.34
N VAL A 40 6.19 3.96 -0.04
CA VAL A 40 6.24 2.74 0.78
C VAL A 40 7.63 2.13 0.78
N LEU A 41 7.97 1.39 1.84
CA LEU A 41 9.15 0.55 1.89
C LEU A 41 8.85 -0.81 1.23
N LYS A 42 9.39 -1.04 0.03
CA LYS A 42 9.23 -2.28 -0.73
C LYS A 42 10.60 -2.88 -1.02
N ARG A 43 10.87 -4.08 -0.49
CA ARG A 43 12.16 -4.79 -0.67
C ARG A 43 13.37 -3.93 -0.26
N GLY A 44 13.27 -3.25 0.89
CA GLY A 44 14.33 -2.38 1.40
C GLY A 44 14.53 -1.06 0.65
N ARG A 45 13.64 -0.72 -0.30
CA ARG A 45 13.71 0.52 -1.07
C ARG A 45 12.44 1.35 -0.88
N ILE A 46 12.59 2.66 -0.82
CA ILE A 46 11.46 3.59 -0.85
C ILE A 46 10.95 3.67 -2.29
N VAL A 47 9.65 3.42 -2.48
CA VAL A 47 9.01 3.41 -3.80
C VAL A 47 7.77 4.30 -3.76
N ASP A 48 7.60 5.16 -4.77
CA ASP A 48 6.37 5.89 -5.00
C ASP A 48 5.33 5.02 -5.73
N LEU A 49 4.23 4.71 -5.04
CA LEU A 49 3.14 3.87 -5.56
C LEU A 49 2.23 4.57 -6.57
N THR A 50 2.25 5.90 -6.64
CA THR A 50 1.48 6.64 -7.64
C THR A 50 2.07 6.41 -9.04
N GLN A 51 3.40 6.24 -9.12
CA GLN A 51 4.19 6.11 -10.35
C GLN A 51 4.42 4.65 -10.81
N GLU A 52 4.20 3.65 -9.95
CA GLU A 52 4.48 2.23 -10.25
C GLU A 52 3.66 1.67 -11.45
N GLY A 53 2.52 2.29 -11.78
CA GLY A 53 1.72 1.92 -12.95
C GLY A 53 2.19 2.54 -14.27
N LYS A 54 2.78 3.75 -14.23
CA LYS A 54 3.26 4.47 -15.42
C LYS A 54 4.48 3.79 -16.05
N LYS A 55 5.32 3.13 -15.24
CA LYS A 55 6.55 2.46 -15.71
C LYS A 55 6.31 1.17 -16.50
N ARG A 56 5.14 0.52 -16.40
CA ARG A 56 4.85 -0.73 -17.12
C ARG A 56 4.37 -0.51 -18.54
N THR A 57 3.98 0.71 -18.89
CA THR A 57 3.42 1.07 -20.20
C THR A 57 4.41 1.85 -21.08
N GLY A 58 5.63 2.13 -20.58
CA GLY A 58 6.70 2.82 -21.33
C GLY A 58 7.60 1.90 -22.16
N LEU A 59 7.07 0.76 -22.61
CA LEU A 59 7.67 -0.10 -23.64
C LEU A 59 6.71 -0.12 -24.83
N GLN A 60 6.69 0.99 -25.58
CA GLN A 60 6.35 1.10 -27.00
C GLN A 60 7.19 2.22 -27.59
#